data_AF-A0A1M3BKC6-F1
#
_entry.id   AF-A0A1M3BKC6-F1
#
_cell.length_a   1.000
_cell.length_b   1.000
_cell.length_c   1.000
_cell.angle_alpha   90.00
_cell.angle_beta   90.00
_cell.angle_gamma   90.00
#
_symmetry.space_group_name_H-M   'P 1'
#
loop_
_entity.id
_entity.type
_entity.pdbx_description
1 polymer ?
#
loop_
_entity_poly.entity_id
_entity_poly.type
_entity_poly.pdbx_seq_one_letter_code
_entity_poly.pdbx_strand_id
1 'polypeptide(L)'
;MSGDPRTQNLAKILVGYSTKVKEGEVVSIDGENAAAPLLLAVYEEVLKAGGNPVLNVALDGQIAAYFKHASDKQLEWISPFAEWMVDNADVRIAIGASTNTRELSGVPPERQTLRLEVTGAGEEPLRAVFIRAPWVERTGEGVEVLATWEGHPVAIRGDGVLATSFHPELTDDHRVHAIFMAMVTNAKDQDDEREAARG
;
A
#
# COMPACT_ATOMS: atom_id res chain seq x y z
N MET A 1 -11.64 25.88 19.85
CA MET A 1 -10.25 26.36 19.94
C MET A 1 -9.74 26.49 18.52
N SER A 2 -9.34 27.67 18.05
CA SER A 2 -8.89 27.83 16.65
C SER A 2 -7.51 27.18 16.49
N GLY A 3 -7.42 26.09 15.73
CA GLY A 3 -6.16 25.42 15.39
C GLY A 3 -5.27 26.27 14.48
N ASP A 4 -4.03 25.81 14.26
CA ASP A 4 -3.07 26.44 13.34
C ASP A 4 -3.69 26.59 11.93
N PRO A 5 -3.76 27.81 11.36
CA PRO A 5 -4.34 28.05 10.05
C PRO A 5 -3.72 27.20 8.92
N ARG A 6 -2.44 26.85 9.03
CA ARG A 6 -1.74 26.01 8.04
C ARG A 6 -2.30 24.59 8.04
N THR A 7 -2.54 24.05 9.23
CA THR A 7 -3.15 22.72 9.41
C THR A 7 -4.56 22.68 8.83
N GLN A 8 -5.36 23.71 9.09
CA GLN A 8 -6.72 23.79 8.55
C GLN A 8 -6.72 23.93 7.02
N ASN A 9 -5.80 24.72 6.46
CA ASN A 9 -5.68 24.89 5.01
C ASN A 9 -5.24 23.60 4.33
N LEU A 10 -4.31 22.86 4.95
CA LEU A 10 -3.90 21.55 4.44
C LEU A 10 -5.07 20.56 4.47
N ALA A 11 -5.84 20.51 5.56
CA ALA A 11 -7.03 19.66 5.63
C ALA A 11 -8.05 19.96 4.52
N LYS A 12 -8.29 21.25 4.23
CA LYS A 12 -9.15 21.68 3.11
C LYS A 12 -8.65 21.20 1.75
N ILE A 13 -7.33 21.26 1.52
CA ILE A 13 -6.74 20.77 0.28
C ILE A 13 -6.91 19.25 0.20
N LEU A 14 -6.57 18.52 1.26
CA LEU A 14 -6.69 17.06 1.28
C LEU A 14 -8.12 16.60 1.00
N VAL A 15 -9.10 17.14 1.72
CA VAL A 15 -10.51 16.71 1.63
C VAL A 15 -11.21 17.27 0.40
N GLY A 16 -11.08 18.57 0.14
CA GLY A 16 -11.86 19.26 -0.90
C GLY A 16 -11.24 19.24 -2.29
N TYR A 17 -9.91 19.21 -2.40
CA TYR A 17 -9.22 19.27 -3.68
C TYR A 17 -8.65 17.91 -4.09
N SER A 18 -7.88 17.27 -3.22
CA SER A 18 -7.15 16.04 -3.54
C SER A 18 -8.08 14.84 -3.62
N THR A 19 -8.90 14.61 -2.60
CA THR A 19 -9.81 13.46 -2.56
C THR A 19 -11.24 13.79 -3.00
N LYS A 20 -11.64 15.06 -2.92
CA LYS A 20 -12.97 15.55 -3.32
C LYS A 20 -14.10 14.74 -2.65
N VAL A 21 -13.99 14.56 -1.34
CA VAL A 21 -14.95 13.81 -0.52
C VAL A 21 -16.37 14.31 -0.78
N LYS A 22 -17.30 13.36 -0.94
CA LYS A 22 -18.72 13.62 -1.12
C LYS A 22 -19.52 13.21 0.11
N GLU A 23 -20.76 13.70 0.14
CA GLU A 23 -21.74 13.33 1.15
C GLU A 23 -21.95 11.80 1.17
N GLY A 24 -21.90 11.22 2.37
CA GLY A 24 -22.10 9.78 2.59
C GLY A 24 -20.86 8.90 2.37
N GLU A 25 -19.81 9.37 1.70
CA GLU A 25 -18.58 8.60 1.48
C GLU A 25 -17.90 8.29 2.83
N VAL A 26 -17.49 7.03 3.02
CA VAL A 26 -16.69 6.61 4.18
C VAL A 26 -15.24 6.98 3.95
N VAL A 27 -14.65 7.74 4.87
CA VAL A 27 -13.29 8.26 4.74
C VAL A 27 -12.40 7.67 5.83
N SER A 28 -11.49 6.77 5.46
CA SER A 28 -10.40 6.32 6.33
C SER A 28 -9.40 7.45 6.53
N ILE A 29 -9.13 7.79 7.78
CA ILE A 29 -8.09 8.75 8.17
C ILE A 29 -7.07 8.00 9.02
N ASP A 30 -5.90 7.73 8.45
CA ASP A 30 -4.83 6.97 9.10
C ASP A 30 -3.66 7.89 9.48
N GLY A 31 -3.07 7.68 10.65
CA GLY A 31 -1.80 8.33 10.99
C GLY A 31 -1.31 8.03 12.40
N GLU A 32 -0.17 8.59 12.76
CA GLU A 32 0.41 8.45 14.10
C GLU A 32 -0.01 9.60 15.03
N ASN A 33 0.05 9.36 16.34
CA ASN A 33 -0.33 10.35 17.36
C ASN A 33 0.44 11.69 17.24
N ALA A 34 1.66 11.68 16.68
CA ALA A 34 2.43 12.89 16.38
C ALA A 34 1.72 13.84 15.39
N ALA A 35 0.83 13.32 14.54
CA ALA A 35 0.03 14.09 13.58
C ALA A 35 -1.31 14.57 14.13
N ALA A 36 -1.60 14.40 15.43
CA ALA A 36 -2.92 14.66 16.01
C ALA A 36 -3.58 15.99 15.58
N PRO A 37 -2.86 17.14 15.51
CA PRO A 37 -3.47 18.38 15.04
C PRO A 37 -4.01 18.30 13.61
N LEU A 38 -3.29 17.65 12.70
CA LEU A 38 -3.71 17.51 11.30
C LEU A 38 -4.79 16.44 11.13
N LEU A 39 -4.67 15.32 11.86
CA LEU A 39 -5.69 14.27 11.87
C LEU A 39 -7.06 14.83 12.29
N LEU A 40 -7.09 15.65 13.35
CA LEU A 40 -8.31 16.30 13.80
C LEU A 40 -8.85 17.30 12.77
N ALA A 41 -7.98 18.10 12.16
CA ALA A 41 -8.41 19.06 11.14
C ALA A 41 -8.99 18.38 9.89
N VAL A 42 -8.41 17.25 9.45
CA VAL A 42 -8.96 16.43 8.37
C VAL A 42 -10.31 15.83 8.77
N TYR A 43 -10.41 15.27 9.97
CA TYR A 43 -11.67 14.73 10.50
C TYR A 43 -12.80 15.77 10.48
N GLU A 44 -12.54 16.98 10.99
CA GLU A 44 -13.50 18.08 10.96
C GLU A 44 -13.89 18.49 9.53
N GLU A 45 -12.95 18.48 8.59
CA GLU A 45 -13.23 18.90 7.22
C GLU A 45 -14.00 17.83 6.43
N VAL A 46 -13.77 16.55 6.72
CA VAL A 46 -14.61 15.45 6.19
C VAL A 46 -16.06 15.60 6.67
N LEU A 47 -16.28 15.87 7.95
CA LEU A 47 -17.62 16.12 8.48
C LEU A 47 -18.30 17.31 7.79
N LYS A 48 -17.57 18.40 7.55
CA LYS A 48 -18.11 19.56 6.82
C LYS A 48 -18.46 19.25 5.36
N ALA A 49 -17.76 18.31 4.74
CA ALA A 49 -18.06 17.81 3.39
C ALA A 49 -19.24 16.82 3.36
N GLY A 50 -19.78 16.42 4.52
CA GLY A 50 -20.85 15.43 4.64
C GLY A 50 -20.38 13.97 4.55
N GLY A 51 -19.07 13.72 4.56
CA GLY A 51 -18.51 12.37 4.60
C GLY A 51 -18.57 11.75 6.00
N ASN A 52 -18.35 10.44 6.07
CA ASN A 52 -18.34 9.63 7.28
C ASN A 52 -16.88 9.28 7.67
N PRO A 53 -16.21 10.07 8.54
CA PRO A 53 -14.81 9.82 8.87
C PRO A 53 -14.64 8.63 9.83
N VAL A 54 -13.67 7.77 9.53
CA VAL A 54 -13.18 6.70 10.42
C VAL A 54 -11.71 6.97 10.73
N LEU A 55 -11.42 7.28 11.98
CA LEU A 55 -10.08 7.70 12.42
C LEU A 55 -9.31 6.53 13.04
N ASN A 56 -8.16 6.21 12.46
CA ASN A 56 -7.25 5.16 12.90
C ASN A 56 -5.91 5.78 13.31
N VAL A 57 -5.66 5.84 14.63
CA VAL A 57 -4.43 6.42 15.17
C VAL A 57 -3.53 5.32 15.73
N ALA A 58 -2.31 5.23 15.21
CA ALA A 58 -1.27 4.39 15.77
C ALA A 58 -0.46 5.13 16.84
N LEU A 59 -0.04 4.40 17.87
CA LEU A 59 0.93 4.90 18.85
C LEU A 59 2.36 4.70 18.31
N ASP A 60 3.26 5.61 18.68
CA ASP A 60 4.69 5.46 18.36
C ASP A 60 5.24 4.16 18.98
N GLY A 61 5.94 3.36 18.18
CA GLY A 61 6.45 2.05 18.59
C GLY A 61 5.44 0.91 18.59
N GLN A 62 4.15 1.17 18.32
CA GLN A 62 3.11 0.12 18.29
C GLN A 62 3.42 -0.95 17.24
N ILE A 63 3.83 -0.53 16.05
CA ILE A 63 4.12 -1.42 14.93
C ILE A 63 5.35 -2.27 15.26
N ALA A 64 6.42 -1.66 15.80
CA ALA A 64 7.59 -2.41 16.23
C ALA A 64 7.26 -3.42 17.34
N ALA A 65 6.44 -3.04 18.33
CA ALA A 65 6.02 -3.93 19.40
C ALA A 65 5.22 -5.12 18.86
N TYR A 66 4.29 -4.87 17.93
CA TYR A 66 3.52 -5.93 17.28
C TYR A 66 4.44 -6.92 16.56
N PHE A 67 5.31 -6.45 15.67
CA PHE A 67 6.23 -7.35 14.98
C PHE A 67 7.18 -8.05 15.94
N LYS A 68 7.67 -7.39 17.00
CA LYS A 68 8.61 -7.99 17.94
C LYS A 68 7.98 -9.11 18.79
N HIS A 69 6.71 -8.98 19.15
CA HIS A 69 6.07 -9.83 20.15
C HIS A 69 5.01 -10.79 19.62
N ALA A 70 4.47 -10.57 18.42
CA ALA A 70 3.46 -11.44 17.82
C ALA A 70 3.98 -12.88 17.63
N SER A 71 3.13 -13.88 17.78
CA SER A 71 3.40 -15.22 17.24
C SER A 71 3.12 -15.26 15.74
N ASP A 72 3.61 -16.29 15.03
CA ASP A 72 3.37 -16.45 13.59
C ASP A 72 1.86 -16.46 13.27
N LYS A 73 1.07 -17.20 14.08
CA LYS A 73 -0.40 -17.18 13.98
C LYS A 73 -1.04 -15.82 14.17
N GLN A 74 -0.43 -14.94 14.97
CA GLN A 74 -0.93 -13.57 15.16
C GLN A 74 -0.51 -12.64 14.02
N LEU A 75 0.58 -12.93 13.32
CA LEU A 75 0.99 -12.22 12.11
C LEU A 75 0.11 -12.59 10.91
N GLU A 76 -0.38 -13.84 10.87
CA GLU A 76 -1.35 -14.33 9.87
C GLU A 76 -2.79 -13.89 10.15
N TRP A 77 -3.08 -13.40 11.36
CA TRP A 77 -4.43 -12.99 11.72
C TRP A 77 -4.79 -11.62 11.12
N ILE A 78 -5.71 -11.63 10.16
CA ILE A 78 -6.30 -10.42 9.59
C ILE A 78 -7.34 -9.87 10.56
N SER A 79 -7.18 -8.60 10.93
CA SER A 79 -8.15 -7.91 11.78
C SER A 79 -9.48 -7.73 11.02
N PRO A 80 -10.63 -8.16 11.56
CA PRO A 80 -11.93 -7.91 10.95
C PRO A 80 -12.22 -6.42 10.73
N PHE A 81 -11.63 -5.55 11.55
CA PHE A 81 -11.71 -4.12 11.35
C PHE A 81 -10.92 -3.66 10.12
N ALA A 82 -9.74 -4.23 9.90
CA ALA A 82 -8.95 -3.92 8.70
C ALA A 82 -9.66 -4.40 7.43
N GLU A 83 -10.26 -5.59 7.47
CA GLU A 83 -11.08 -6.14 6.38
C GLU A 83 -12.28 -5.22 6.08
N TRP A 84 -13.05 -4.86 7.11
CA TRP A 84 -14.15 -3.91 6.95
C TRP A 84 -13.71 -2.58 6.34
N MET A 85 -12.57 -2.04 6.80
CA MET A 85 -12.02 -0.79 6.27
C MET A 85 -11.66 -0.88 4.78
N VAL A 86 -11.11 -2.01 4.34
CA VAL A 86 -10.80 -2.25 2.91
C VAL A 86 -12.09 -2.31 2.10
N ASP A 87 -13.09 -3.05 2.58
CA ASP A 87 -14.35 -3.24 1.87
C ASP A 87 -15.24 -2.00 1.81
N ASN A 88 -15.16 -1.12 2.82
CA ASN A 88 -16.16 -0.07 3.03
C ASN A 88 -15.61 1.36 2.90
N ALA A 89 -14.29 1.59 2.85
CA ALA A 89 -13.76 2.93 2.70
C ALA A 89 -13.78 3.38 1.23
N ASP A 90 -14.52 4.44 0.93
CA ASP A 90 -14.53 5.08 -0.38
C ASP A 90 -13.28 5.95 -0.61
N VAL A 91 -12.75 6.53 0.47
CA VAL A 91 -11.59 7.44 0.44
C VAL A 91 -10.62 7.07 1.56
N ARG A 92 -9.32 7.10 1.26
CA ARG A 92 -8.26 6.94 2.26
C ARG A 92 -7.32 8.13 2.26
N ILE A 93 -7.13 8.72 3.44
CA ILE A 93 -6.16 9.78 3.71
C ILE A 93 -5.19 9.28 4.78
N ALA A 94 -3.92 9.09 4.41
CA ALA A 94 -2.87 8.66 5.33
C ALA A 94 -1.87 9.79 5.59
N ILE A 95 -1.62 10.09 6.86
CA ILE A 95 -0.66 11.09 7.31
C ILE A 95 0.47 10.37 8.01
N GLY A 96 1.61 10.24 7.34
CA GLY A 96 2.83 9.74 7.97
C GLY A 96 3.52 10.83 8.78
N ALA A 97 3.68 10.60 10.06
CA ALA A 97 4.38 11.48 11.00
C ALA A 97 5.31 10.71 11.94
N SER A 98 5.85 9.58 11.46
CA SER A 98 6.77 8.75 12.23
C SER A 98 7.95 9.60 12.73
N THR A 99 8.08 9.71 14.05
CA THR A 99 9.17 10.44 14.71
C THR A 99 10.47 9.65 14.74
N ASN A 100 10.39 8.34 14.42
CA ASN A 100 11.53 7.44 14.31
C ASN A 100 11.52 6.72 12.96
N THR A 101 12.29 7.21 11.99
CA THR A 101 12.41 6.59 10.66
C THR A 101 13.14 5.24 10.67
N ARG A 102 13.68 4.81 11.82
CA ARG A 102 14.35 3.52 12.05
C ARG A 102 13.57 2.62 13.01
N GLU A 103 12.28 2.85 13.20
CA GLU A 103 11.45 2.15 14.18
C GLU A 103 11.54 0.61 14.10
N LEU A 104 11.64 0.07 12.88
CA LEU A 104 11.72 -1.37 12.64
C LEU A 104 13.16 -1.92 12.60
N SER A 105 14.18 -1.09 12.88
CA SER A 105 15.58 -1.53 12.80
C SER A 105 15.96 -2.63 13.82
N GLY A 106 15.16 -2.80 14.88
CA GLY A 106 15.30 -3.90 15.85
C GLY A 106 14.36 -5.08 15.60
N VAL A 107 13.52 -5.04 14.57
CA VAL A 107 12.64 -6.16 14.19
C VAL A 107 13.43 -7.08 13.25
N PRO A 108 13.59 -8.36 13.60
CA PRO A 108 14.26 -9.32 12.73
C PRO A 108 13.63 -9.33 11.32
N PRO A 109 14.40 -9.16 10.23
CA PRO A 109 13.87 -9.06 8.88
C PRO A 109 13.00 -10.25 8.47
N GLU A 110 13.27 -11.44 8.97
CA GLU A 110 12.46 -12.65 8.76
C GLU A 110 11.01 -12.48 9.18
N ARG A 111 10.72 -11.60 10.13
CA ARG A 111 9.36 -11.29 10.61
C ARG A 111 8.61 -10.32 9.70
N GLN A 112 9.29 -9.78 8.70
CA GLN A 112 8.74 -8.91 7.65
C GLN A 112 8.82 -9.58 6.27
N THR A 113 9.30 -10.84 6.19
CA THR A 113 9.52 -11.53 4.92
C THR A 113 8.85 -12.88 4.84
N LEU A 114 8.21 -13.13 3.70
CA LEU A 114 7.58 -14.40 3.34
C LEU A 114 8.32 -15.03 2.15
N ARG A 115 8.18 -16.35 1.96
CA ARG A 115 8.64 -17.06 0.76
C ARG A 115 7.48 -17.16 -0.21
N LEU A 116 7.64 -16.61 -1.42
CA LEU A 116 6.59 -16.49 -2.41
C LEU A 116 7.01 -17.09 -3.74
N GLU A 117 6.18 -17.96 -4.30
CA GLU A 117 6.37 -18.47 -5.66
C GLU A 117 5.85 -17.44 -6.67
N VAL A 118 6.67 -17.10 -7.67
CA VAL A 118 6.34 -16.10 -8.69
C VAL A 118 6.62 -16.65 -10.07
N THR A 119 5.58 -16.68 -10.91
CA THR A 119 5.65 -17.12 -12.29
C THR A 119 6.65 -16.26 -13.07
N GLY A 120 7.61 -16.91 -13.74
CA GLY A 120 8.69 -16.23 -14.45
C GLY A 120 9.91 -15.88 -13.60
N ALA A 121 9.90 -16.17 -12.28
CA ALA A 121 11.04 -15.99 -11.38
C ALA A 121 11.83 -17.29 -11.12
N GLY A 122 11.66 -18.35 -11.91
CA GLY A 122 12.31 -19.65 -11.68
C GLY A 122 11.57 -20.53 -10.64
N GLU A 123 12.16 -21.69 -10.31
CA GLU A 123 11.49 -22.74 -9.50
C GLU A 123 11.56 -22.51 -7.98
N GLU A 124 12.54 -21.74 -7.49
CA GLU A 124 12.72 -21.49 -6.05
C GLU A 124 11.89 -20.28 -5.57
N PRO A 125 11.20 -20.36 -4.41
CA PRO A 125 10.47 -19.23 -3.87
C PRO A 125 11.35 -17.99 -3.63
N LEU A 126 10.84 -16.80 -3.95
CA LEU A 126 11.52 -15.54 -3.69
C LEU A 126 11.21 -15.00 -2.30
N ARG A 127 12.15 -14.22 -1.77
CA ARG A 127 11.95 -13.53 -0.49
C ARG A 127 11.15 -12.25 -0.73
N ALA A 128 9.92 -12.20 -0.24
CA ALA A 128 9.01 -11.07 -0.41
C ALA A 128 8.89 -10.28 0.90
N VAL A 129 9.22 -8.98 0.87
CA VAL A 129 9.11 -8.07 2.03
C VAL A 129 7.79 -7.31 1.96
N PHE A 130 6.86 -7.59 2.85
CA PHE A 130 5.57 -6.89 2.91
C PHE A 130 5.65 -5.79 3.97
N ILE A 131 5.63 -4.53 3.55
CA ILE A 131 5.59 -3.39 4.46
C ILE A 131 4.22 -2.74 4.31
N ARG A 132 3.25 -3.26 5.10
CA ARG A 132 1.80 -2.97 5.06
C ARG A 132 1.18 -3.61 3.81
N ALA A 133 0.28 -4.58 3.99
CA ALA A 133 -0.15 -5.52 2.95
C ALA A 133 -1.47 -5.10 2.26
N PRO A 134 -1.43 -4.40 1.11
CA PRO A 134 -2.55 -4.38 0.17
C PRO A 134 -2.36 -5.50 -0.86
N TRP A 135 -3.15 -6.56 -0.81
CA TRP A 135 -3.25 -7.51 -1.92
C TRP A 135 -4.17 -6.97 -3.02
N VAL A 136 -4.13 -7.57 -4.21
CA VAL A 136 -5.05 -7.25 -5.30
C VAL A 136 -6.36 -8.02 -5.09
N GLU A 137 -7.49 -7.33 -5.04
CA GLU A 137 -8.79 -7.99 -4.85
C GLU A 137 -9.41 -8.52 -6.14
N ARG A 138 -9.22 -7.79 -7.26
CA ARG A 138 -9.81 -8.11 -8.55
C ARG A 138 -8.84 -7.78 -9.69
N THR A 139 -8.82 -8.64 -10.71
CA THR A 139 -8.10 -8.41 -11.96
C THR A 139 -9.09 -8.25 -13.12
N GLY A 140 -8.70 -7.42 -14.11
CA GLY A 140 -9.45 -7.24 -15.35
C GLY A 140 -8.96 -8.18 -16.47
N GLU A 141 -9.64 -8.15 -17.60
CA GLU A 141 -9.19 -8.85 -18.81
C GLU A 141 -7.81 -8.35 -19.24
N GLY A 142 -6.91 -9.27 -19.62
CA GLY A 142 -5.52 -8.95 -20.01
C GLY A 142 -4.54 -8.77 -18.85
N VAL A 143 -4.96 -8.96 -17.59
CA VAL A 143 -4.07 -8.99 -16.42
C VAL A 143 -3.72 -10.44 -16.06
N GLU A 144 -2.43 -10.74 -16.04
CA GLU A 144 -1.88 -12.01 -15.61
C GLU A 144 -1.43 -11.93 -14.15
N VAL A 145 -1.85 -12.92 -13.35
CA VAL A 145 -1.39 -13.07 -11.97
C VAL A 145 -0.09 -13.85 -11.97
N LEU A 146 0.97 -13.22 -11.48
CA LEU A 146 2.30 -13.82 -11.39
C LEU A 146 2.49 -14.56 -10.07
N ALA A 147 1.89 -14.08 -8.99
CA ALA A 147 2.02 -14.69 -7.67
C ALA A 147 0.77 -14.47 -6.82
N THR A 148 0.44 -15.47 -6.00
CA THR A 148 -0.66 -15.40 -5.03
C THR A 148 -0.16 -15.69 -3.63
N TRP A 149 -0.69 -14.97 -2.64
CA TRP A 149 -0.52 -15.23 -1.22
C TRP A 149 -1.89 -15.43 -0.59
N GLU A 150 -2.10 -16.56 0.09
CA GLU A 150 -3.39 -16.91 0.71
C GLU A 150 -4.61 -16.78 -0.23
N GLY A 151 -4.39 -17.09 -1.51
CA GLY A 151 -5.44 -17.00 -2.55
C GLY A 151 -5.61 -15.61 -3.16
N HIS A 152 -4.94 -14.58 -2.63
CA HIS A 152 -4.98 -13.23 -3.16
C HIS A 152 -3.79 -12.93 -4.08
N PRO A 153 -3.99 -12.32 -5.26
CA PRO A 153 -2.89 -11.88 -6.10
C PRO A 153 -2.01 -10.83 -5.39
N VAL A 154 -0.70 -11.08 -5.42
CA VAL A 154 0.34 -10.22 -4.78
C VAL A 154 1.42 -9.78 -5.76
N ALA A 155 1.47 -10.38 -6.95
CA ALA A 155 2.18 -9.86 -8.11
C ALA A 155 1.33 -10.05 -9.37
N ILE A 156 1.18 -9.01 -10.18
CA ILE A 156 0.41 -9.02 -11.42
C ILE A 156 1.16 -8.29 -12.53
N ARG A 157 0.88 -8.66 -13.79
CA ARG A 157 1.33 -7.90 -14.97
C ARG A 157 0.20 -7.70 -15.96
N GLY A 158 0.22 -6.57 -16.66
CA GLY A 158 -0.74 -6.26 -17.72
C GLY A 158 -0.40 -4.93 -18.38
N ASP A 159 -0.61 -4.80 -19.69
CA ASP A 159 -0.41 -3.58 -20.48
C ASP A 159 0.90 -2.81 -20.17
N GLY A 160 2.04 -3.52 -20.17
CA GLY A 160 3.35 -2.93 -19.89
C GLY A 160 3.62 -2.58 -18.42
N VAL A 161 2.69 -2.87 -17.51
CA VAL A 161 2.81 -2.61 -16.07
C VAL A 161 3.09 -3.90 -15.31
N LEU A 162 4.03 -3.83 -14.36
CA LEU A 162 4.28 -4.84 -13.32
C LEU A 162 3.93 -4.21 -11.97
N ALA A 163 3.06 -4.87 -11.19
CA ALA A 163 2.69 -4.41 -9.85
C ALA A 163 2.90 -5.53 -8.81
N THR A 164 3.46 -5.18 -7.66
CA THR A 164 3.69 -6.08 -6.52
C THR A 164 3.17 -5.47 -5.22
N SER A 165 2.57 -6.27 -4.36
CA SER A 165 2.18 -5.88 -2.99
C SER A 165 3.29 -6.03 -1.97
N PHE A 166 4.44 -6.53 -2.40
CA PHE A 166 5.69 -6.63 -1.66
C PHE A 166 6.75 -5.75 -2.32
N HIS A 167 7.83 -5.48 -1.58
CA HIS A 167 8.91 -4.59 -1.97
C HIS A 167 10.12 -5.42 -2.45
N PRO A 168 10.18 -5.82 -3.74
CA PRO A 168 11.28 -6.63 -4.27
C PRO A 168 12.65 -5.96 -4.11
N GLU A 169 12.69 -4.62 -4.03
CA GLU A 169 13.89 -3.79 -3.87
C GLU A 169 14.53 -3.88 -2.48
N LEU A 170 13.81 -4.41 -1.49
CA LEU A 170 14.31 -4.56 -0.12
C LEU A 170 14.99 -5.92 0.12
N THR A 171 15.25 -6.67 -0.95
CA THR A 171 15.98 -7.94 -0.93
C THR A 171 17.08 -7.96 -1.98
N ASP A 172 18.09 -8.81 -1.79
CA ASP A 172 19.13 -9.06 -2.79
C ASP A 172 18.65 -9.99 -3.94
N ASP A 173 17.35 -10.28 -4.00
CA ASP A 173 16.75 -11.13 -5.04
C ASP A 173 16.28 -10.28 -6.23
N HIS A 174 17.09 -10.30 -7.30
CA HIS A 174 16.85 -9.46 -8.47
C HIS A 174 15.86 -10.05 -9.48
N ARG A 175 15.21 -11.18 -9.21
CA ARG A 175 14.39 -11.88 -10.21
C ARG A 175 13.15 -11.09 -10.64
N VAL A 176 12.51 -10.36 -9.72
CA VAL A 176 11.39 -9.46 -10.05
C VAL A 176 11.85 -8.29 -10.91
N HIS A 177 13.04 -7.73 -10.62
CA HIS A 177 13.66 -6.70 -11.45
C HIS A 177 14.01 -7.22 -12.84
N ALA A 178 14.46 -8.48 -12.95
CA ALA A 178 14.74 -9.12 -14.24
C ALA A 178 13.47 -9.30 -15.07
N ILE A 179 12.33 -9.69 -14.45
CA ILE A 179 11.02 -9.75 -15.12
C ILE A 179 10.65 -8.36 -15.67
N PHE A 180 10.80 -7.31 -14.86
CA PHE A 180 10.53 -5.94 -15.30
C PHE A 180 11.44 -5.51 -16.47
N MET A 181 12.74 -5.76 -16.38
CA MET A 181 13.68 -5.42 -17.45
C MET A 181 13.36 -6.16 -18.76
N ALA A 182 12.99 -7.44 -18.67
CA ALA A 182 12.56 -8.21 -19.84
C ALA A 182 11.29 -7.61 -20.48
N MET A 183 10.33 -7.13 -19.67
CA MET A 183 9.15 -6.44 -20.19
C MET A 183 9.52 -5.16 -20.96
N VAL A 184 10.45 -4.35 -20.42
CA VAL A 184 10.91 -3.11 -21.08
C VAL A 184 11.65 -3.41 -22.38
N THR A 185 12.51 -4.43 -22.41
CA THR A 185 13.23 -4.81 -23.64
C THR A 185 12.26 -5.31 -24.70
N ASN A 186 11.31 -6.18 -24.34
CA ASN A 186 10.33 -6.71 -25.29
C ASN A 186 9.37 -5.63 -25.82
N ALA A 187 9.02 -4.63 -25.01
CA ALA A 187 8.20 -3.51 -25.47
C ALA A 187 8.93 -2.65 -26.51
N LYS A 188 10.23 -2.41 -26.33
CA LYS A 188 11.05 -1.71 -27.33
C LYS A 188 11.12 -2.46 -28.65
N ASP A 189 11.35 -3.76 -28.60
CA ASP A 189 11.42 -4.59 -29.82
C ASP A 189 10.09 -4.53 -30.60
N GLN A 190 8.95 -4.53 -29.90
CA GLN A 190 7.63 -4.44 -30.51
C GLN A 190 7.32 -3.04 -31.09
N ASP A 191 7.80 -1.97 -30.46
CA ASP A 191 7.65 -0.60 -30.97
C ASP A 191 8.53 -0.38 -32.22
N ASP A 192 9.78 -0.86 -32.19
CA ASP A 192 10.70 -0.80 -33.32
C ASP A 192 10.13 -1.56 -34.54
N GLU A 193 9.53 -2.74 -34.33
CA GLU A 193 8.84 -3.51 -35.37
C GLU A 193 7.60 -2.79 -35.91
N ARG A 194 6.82 -2.11 -35.05
CA ARG A 194 5.63 -1.33 -35.46
C ARG A 194 5.98 -0.07 -36.25
N GLU A 195 7.08 0.60 -35.91
CA GLU A 195 7.59 1.73 -36.67
C GLU A 195 8.13 1.30 -38.03
N ALA A 196 8.88 0.18 -38.07
CA ALA A 196 9.38 -0.39 -39.33
C ALA A 196 8.26 -0.84 -40.28
N ALA A 197 7.12 -1.29 -39.76
CA ALA A 197 5.95 -1.68 -40.56
C ALA A 197 5.10 -0.50 -41.08
N ARG A 198 5.36 0.73 -40.60
CA ARG A 198 4.62 1.96 -40.99
C ARG A 198 5.37 2.84 -42.01
N GLY A 199 6.64 2.56 -42.29
CA GLY A 199 7.46 3.25 -43.30
C GLY A 199 7.51 2.50 -44.63
#